data_AF-Q0BE50-F1
#
_entry.id   AF-Q0BE50-F1
#
_cell.length_a   1.000
_cell.length_b   1.000
_cell.length_c   1.000
_cell.angle_alpha   90.00
_cell.angle_beta   90.00
_cell.angle_gamma   90.00
#
_symmetry.space_group_name_H-M   'P 1'
#
loop_
_entity.id
_entity.type
_entity.pdbx_description
1 polymer ?
#
loop_
_entity_poly.entity_id
_entity_poly.type
_entity_poly.pdbx_seq_one_letter_code
_entity_poly.pdbx_strand_id
1 'polypeptide(L)'
;MEFGYYPKPCDIATGRFSVQTLPDHESSVATVTGDPNALKDWIYPGAQQQRDFMSGNVRSMPYNARVFGLPKTHVLTLHEGRSREELDFVVWCFSFFFGMRLTTTEAGFLDATPIKETLINLPH
;
A
#
# COMPACT_ATOMS: atom_id res chain seq x y z
N MET A 1 12.43 -5.56 2.27
CA MET A 1 11.87 -4.52 1.39
C MET A 1 10.47 -4.21 1.87
N GLU A 2 10.19 -2.95 2.17
CA GLU A 2 8.85 -2.51 2.59
C GLU A 2 7.88 -2.53 1.41
N PHE A 3 6.64 -2.97 1.64
CA PHE A 3 5.63 -3.09 0.60
C PHE A 3 4.22 -3.02 1.18
N GLY A 4 3.30 -2.56 0.34
CA GLY A 4 1.85 -2.68 0.50
C GLY A 4 1.25 -1.95 1.70
N TYR A 5 0.04 -1.43 1.53
CA TYR A 5 -0.84 -1.18 2.66
C TYR A 5 -1.71 -2.43 2.84
N TYR A 6 -1.62 -3.09 3.99
CA TYR A 6 -2.49 -4.19 4.35
C TYR A 6 -2.96 -4.03 5.81
N PRO A 7 -4.27 -3.95 6.06
CA PRO A 7 -4.81 -3.48 7.35
C PRO A 7 -4.67 -4.49 8.49
N LYS A 8 -4.19 -5.70 8.22
CA LYS A 8 -4.04 -6.76 9.22
C LYS A 8 -2.57 -7.09 9.46
N PRO A 9 -2.18 -7.43 10.71
CA PRO A 9 -0.90 -8.07 10.97
C PRO A 9 -0.78 -9.35 10.14
N CYS A 10 0.39 -9.57 9.57
CA CYS A 10 0.68 -10.73 8.73
C CYS A 10 2.15 -11.06 8.84
N ASP A 11 2.45 -12.15 9.55
CA ASP A 11 3.81 -12.66 9.70
C ASP A 11 3.86 -14.06 9.09
N ILE A 12 4.67 -14.21 8.05
CA ILE A 12 4.81 -15.45 7.29
C ILE A 12 6.29 -15.80 7.25
N ALA A 13 6.62 -17.06 7.53
CA ALA A 13 7.97 -17.59 7.34
C ALA A 13 7.89 -18.85 6.48
N THR A 14 8.65 -18.86 5.39
CA THR A 14 8.79 -20.01 4.48
C THR A 14 10.26 -20.32 4.29
N GLY A 15 10.59 -21.42 3.61
CA GLY A 15 12.00 -21.70 3.24
C GLY A 15 12.59 -20.69 2.25
N ARG A 16 11.76 -19.90 1.54
CA ARG A 16 12.19 -19.00 0.45
C ARG A 16 12.16 -17.53 0.84
N PHE A 17 11.18 -17.13 1.64
CA PHE A 17 10.98 -15.75 2.06
C PHE A 17 10.27 -15.66 3.42
N SER A 18 10.38 -14.49 4.04
CA SER A 18 9.57 -14.07 5.18
C SER A 18 8.87 -12.74 4.93
N VAL A 19 7.67 -12.60 5.49
CA VAL A 19 6.94 -11.34 5.61
C VAL A 19 6.83 -11.03 7.09
N GLN A 20 7.07 -9.78 7.45
CA GLN A 20 6.87 -9.28 8.81
C GLN A 20 6.06 -7.99 8.79
N THR A 21 5.21 -7.85 9.80
CA THR A 21 4.46 -6.62 10.07
C THR A 21 5.41 -5.54 10.60
N LEU A 22 5.31 -4.32 10.07
CA LEU A 22 6.15 -3.21 10.55
C LEU A 22 5.69 -2.71 11.93
N PRO A 23 6.59 -2.18 12.77
CA PRO A 23 6.24 -1.74 14.14
C PRO A 23 5.18 -0.63 14.20
N ASP A 24 5.08 0.20 13.16
CA ASP A 24 4.16 1.33 13.03
C ASP A 24 2.84 0.95 12.32
N HIS A 25 2.59 -0.36 12.13
CA HIS A 25 1.42 -0.89 11.42
C HIS A 25 0.11 -0.30 11.94
N GLU A 26 -0.15 -0.38 13.25
CA GLU A 26 -1.40 0.11 13.84
C GLU A 26 -1.60 1.61 13.59
N SER A 27 -0.55 2.42 13.74
CA SER A 27 -0.64 3.87 13.47
C SER A 27 -0.85 4.17 11.98
N SER A 28 -0.23 3.40 11.10
CA SER A 28 -0.41 3.52 9.64
C SER A 28 -1.84 3.16 9.22
N VAL A 29 -2.39 2.09 9.79
CA VAL A 29 -3.79 1.70 9.57
C VAL A 29 -4.76 2.72 10.14
N ALA A 30 -4.53 3.21 11.36
CA ALA A 30 -5.36 4.26 11.96
C ALA A 30 -5.35 5.56 11.13
N THR A 31 -4.20 5.93 10.57
CA THR A 31 -4.07 7.11 9.70
C THR A 31 -4.91 6.95 8.43
N VAL A 32 -4.80 5.81 7.75
CA VAL A 32 -5.53 5.56 6.49
C VAL A 32 -7.03 5.42 6.73
N THR A 33 -7.44 4.69 7.77
CA THR A 33 -8.85 4.46 8.10
C THR A 33 -9.55 5.68 8.70
N GLY A 34 -8.80 6.57 9.36
CA GLY A 34 -9.29 7.84 9.88
C GLY A 34 -9.22 9.00 8.88
N ASP A 35 -8.70 8.78 7.67
CA ASP A 35 -8.61 9.83 6.64
C ASP A 35 -10.03 10.30 6.24
N PRO A 36 -10.28 11.62 6.10
CA PRO A 36 -11.58 12.12 5.67
C PRO A 36 -12.00 11.65 4.26
N ASN A 37 -11.06 11.19 3.44
CA ASN A 37 -11.31 10.61 2.12
C ASN A 37 -11.45 9.08 2.17
N ALA A 38 -11.44 8.46 3.34
CA ALA A 38 -11.79 7.06 3.52
C ALA A 38 -13.33 6.92 3.59
N LEU A 39 -13.91 6.26 2.58
CA LEU A 39 -15.36 6.09 2.44
C LEU A 39 -15.68 4.63 2.11
N LYS A 40 -16.48 3.98 2.97
CA LYS A 40 -17.00 2.61 2.77
C LYS A 40 -15.91 1.60 2.35
N ASP A 41 -14.83 1.52 3.12
CA ASP A 41 -13.68 0.62 2.87
C ASP A 41 -12.84 0.95 1.61
N TRP A 42 -13.01 2.14 1.02
CA TRP A 42 -12.15 2.69 -0.03
C TRP A 42 -11.49 3.98 0.43
N ILE A 43 -10.28 4.26 -0.07
CA ILE A 43 -9.65 5.56 0.10
C ILE A 43 -9.48 6.27 -1.24
N TYR A 44 -9.82 7.55 -1.25
CA TYR A 44 -9.69 8.45 -2.37
C TYR A 44 -8.55 9.46 -2.10
N PRO A 45 -7.86 9.91 -3.14
CA PRO A 45 -6.84 10.95 -2.99
C PRO A 45 -7.49 12.30 -2.63
N GLY A 46 -6.82 13.05 -1.76
CA GLY A 46 -7.17 14.44 -1.49
C GLY A 46 -6.89 15.38 -2.66
N ALA A 47 -7.13 16.67 -2.45
CA ALA A 47 -6.85 17.74 -3.41
C ALA A 47 -5.37 17.72 -3.85
N GLN A 48 -5.14 17.86 -5.16
CA GLN A 48 -3.79 17.86 -5.71
C GLN A 48 -2.99 19.03 -5.14
N GLN A 49 -1.77 18.76 -4.68
CA GLN A 49 -0.86 19.78 -4.19
C GLN A 49 0.13 20.15 -5.30
N GLN A 50 0.24 21.44 -5.60
CA GLN A 50 1.25 21.98 -6.51
C GLN A 50 2.26 22.78 -5.69
N ARG A 51 3.53 22.40 -5.75
CA ARG A 51 4.62 23.15 -5.15
C ARG A 51 5.21 24.11 -6.19
N ASP A 52 5.29 25.38 -5.83
CA ASP A 52 6.07 26.37 -6.56
C ASP A 52 7.56 26.19 -6.18
N PHE A 53 8.40 25.88 -7.16
CA PHE A 53 9.82 25.62 -6.93
C PHE A 53 10.62 26.88 -6.57
N MET A 54 10.15 28.07 -6.97
CA MET A 54 10.84 29.33 -6.71
C MET A 54 10.50 29.88 -5.33
N SER A 55 9.22 29.79 -4.93
CA SER A 55 8.76 30.33 -3.64
C SER A 55 8.66 29.29 -2.52
N GLY A 56 8.73 27.99 -2.84
CA GLY A 56 8.54 26.90 -1.89
C GLY A 56 7.09 26.72 -1.41
N ASN A 57 6.17 27.60 -1.85
CA ASN A 57 4.78 27.57 -1.47
C ASN A 57 4.08 26.34 -2.03
N VAL A 58 3.19 25.75 -1.24
CA VAL A 58 2.34 24.63 -1.66
C VAL A 58 0.91 25.15 -1.78
N ARG A 59 0.32 24.96 -2.96
CA ARG A 59 -1.06 25.33 -3.27
C ARG A 59 -1.91 24.08 -3.48
N SER A 60 -3.05 24.05 -2.81
CA SER A 60 -4.10 23.05 -3.07
C SER A 60 -4.88 23.44 -4.32
N MET A 61 -5.03 22.51 -5.25
CA MET A 61 -5.78 22.68 -6.49
C MET A 61 -7.26 22.39 -6.27
N PRO A 62 -8.17 22.94 -7.10
CA PRO A 62 -9.61 22.69 -6.98
C PRO A 62 -10.03 21.28 -7.44
N TYR A 63 -9.08 20.42 -7.82
CA TYR A 63 -9.30 19.05 -8.27
C TYR A 63 -8.40 18.08 -7.50
N ASN A 64 -8.86 16.84 -7.34
CA ASN A 64 -8.15 15.79 -6.63
C ASN A 64 -6.90 15.34 -7.39
N ALA A 65 -5.88 14.90 -6.65
CA ALA A 65 -4.78 14.16 -7.25
C ALA A 65 -5.34 12.89 -7.88
N ARG A 66 -4.77 12.47 -9.00
CA ARG A 66 -5.17 11.19 -9.63
C ARG A 66 -4.31 10.03 -9.15
N VAL A 67 -3.04 10.31 -8.88
CA VAL A 67 -2.07 9.30 -8.45
C VAL A 67 -1.68 9.58 -7.01
N PHE A 68 -1.75 8.56 -6.16
CA PHE A 68 -1.43 8.68 -4.74
C PHE A 68 -0.78 7.40 -4.19
N GLY A 69 -0.24 7.53 -2.98
CA GLY A 69 0.42 6.46 -2.23
C GLY A 69 -0.35 6.13 -0.95
N LEU A 70 -0.06 4.95 -0.41
CA LEU A 70 -0.44 4.55 0.94
C LEU A 70 0.82 4.10 1.69
N PRO A 71 0.85 4.23 3.03
CA PRO A 71 1.99 3.78 3.83
C PRO A 71 2.27 2.30 3.60
N LYS A 72 3.55 1.93 3.65
CA LYS A 72 3.96 0.53 3.66
C LYS A 72 3.75 0.00 5.07
N THR A 73 3.19 -1.20 5.19
CA THR A 73 2.84 -1.79 6.49
C THR A 73 3.58 -3.08 6.78
N HIS A 74 4.29 -3.63 5.78
CA HIS A 74 4.97 -4.92 5.88
C HIS A 74 6.34 -4.87 5.21
N VAL A 75 7.23 -5.76 5.64
CA VAL A 75 8.54 -6.00 5.05
C VAL A 75 8.63 -7.42 4.52
N LEU A 76 9.04 -7.57 3.26
CA LEU A 76 9.34 -8.85 2.61
C LEU A 76 10.86 -9.05 2.53
N THR A 77 11.32 -10.23 2.92
CA THR A 77 12.74 -10.62 2.89
C THR A 77 12.89 -11.97 2.17
N LEU A 78 13.74 -12.06 1.14
CA LEU A 78 14.11 -13.33 0.51
C LEU A 78 15.29 -13.97 1.27
N HIS A 79 15.24 -15.28 1.47
CA HIS A 79 16.30 -16.04 2.14
C HIS A 79 17.42 -16.45 1.15
N GLU A 80 17.05 -16.76 -0.09
CA GLU A 80 17.95 -17.13 -1.18
C GLU A 80 17.52 -16.42 -2.48
N GLY A 81 18.47 -15.96 -3.28
CA GLY A 81 18.18 -15.09 -4.43
C GLY A 81 17.89 -13.65 -3.99
N ARG A 82 18.24 -12.68 -4.84
CA ARG A 82 18.08 -11.25 -4.55
C ARG A 82 17.53 -10.48 -5.76
N SER A 83 16.86 -11.16 -6.67
CA SER A 83 16.33 -10.45 -7.84
C SER A 83 15.13 -9.60 -7.41
N ARG A 84 15.06 -8.38 -7.95
CA ARG A 84 13.94 -7.48 -7.65
C ARG A 84 12.63 -8.04 -8.22
N GLU A 85 12.75 -8.79 -9.30
CA GLU A 85 11.69 -9.46 -10.03
C GLU A 85 11.00 -10.53 -9.17
N GLU A 86 11.77 -11.33 -8.41
CA GLU A 86 11.21 -12.30 -7.47
C GLU A 86 10.42 -11.63 -6.34
N LEU A 87 10.95 -10.52 -5.80
CA LEU A 87 10.26 -9.75 -4.78
C LEU A 87 8.95 -9.16 -5.31
N ASP A 88 8.98 -8.54 -6.49
CA ASP A 88 7.80 -7.94 -7.11
C ASP A 88 6.76 -9.02 -7.48
N PHE A 89 7.20 -10.22 -7.88
CA PHE A 89 6.31 -11.37 -8.10
C PHE A 89 5.60 -11.81 -6.81
N VAL A 90 6.32 -11.93 -5.69
CA VAL A 90 5.72 -12.32 -4.40
C VAL A 90 4.71 -11.26 -3.93
N VAL A 91 5.03 -9.96 -4.06
CA VAL A 91 4.10 -8.86 -3.75
C VAL A 91 2.86 -8.92 -4.64
N TRP A 92 3.02 -9.24 -5.93
CA TRP A 92 1.90 -9.45 -6.84
C TRP A 92 1.02 -10.62 -6.41
N CYS A 93 1.59 -11.75 -6.01
CA CYS A 93 0.84 -12.90 -5.48
C CYS A 93 0.00 -12.51 -4.26
N PHE A 94 0.60 -11.80 -3.29
CA PHE A 94 -0.17 -11.32 -2.13
C PHE A 94 -1.30 -10.37 -2.54
N SER A 95 -1.05 -9.50 -3.51
CA SER A 95 -2.09 -8.60 -4.02
C SER A 95 -3.28 -9.38 -4.59
N PHE A 96 -2.98 -10.43 -5.37
CA PHE A 96 -3.98 -11.30 -5.96
C PHE A 96 -4.79 -12.03 -4.88
N PHE A 97 -4.14 -12.73 -3.94
CA PHE A 97 -4.85 -13.53 -2.94
C PHE A 97 -5.64 -12.69 -1.93
N PHE A 98 -5.11 -11.53 -1.54
CA PHE A 98 -5.82 -10.63 -0.63
C PHE A 98 -6.91 -9.79 -1.31
N GLY A 99 -6.95 -9.80 -2.64
CA GLY A 99 -7.89 -8.99 -3.42
C GLY A 99 -7.64 -7.49 -3.21
N MET A 100 -6.41 -7.09 -2.90
CA MET A 100 -6.00 -5.70 -2.65
C MET A 100 -4.73 -5.41 -3.42
N ARG A 101 -4.58 -4.20 -3.94
CA ARG A 101 -3.32 -3.83 -4.60
C ARG A 101 -2.26 -3.55 -3.54
N LEU A 102 -1.28 -4.44 -3.42
CA LEU A 102 -0.06 -4.21 -2.66
C LEU A 102 1.05 -3.79 -3.62
N THR A 103 1.87 -2.85 -3.19
CA THR A 103 2.89 -2.29 -4.08
C THR A 103 4.09 -1.78 -3.31
N THR A 104 5.23 -1.86 -3.97
CA THR A 104 6.53 -1.34 -3.52
C THR A 104 6.75 0.08 -4.02
N THR A 105 5.90 0.61 -4.91
CA THR A 105 6.03 1.98 -5.43
C THR A 105 5.41 2.98 -4.47
N GLU A 106 6.03 4.15 -4.34
CA GLU A 106 5.50 5.23 -3.49
C GLU A 106 4.13 5.71 -3.96
N ALA A 107 3.98 5.96 -5.26
CA ALA A 107 2.74 6.43 -5.88
C ALA A 107 2.14 5.31 -6.74
N GLY A 108 1.36 4.43 -6.11
CA GLY A 108 0.94 3.16 -6.69
C GLY A 108 -0.53 3.05 -7.08
N PHE A 109 -1.37 4.04 -6.75
CA PHE A 109 -2.82 3.95 -6.89
C PHE A 109 -3.36 5.05 -7.81
N LEU A 110 -4.43 4.74 -8.55
CA LEU A 110 -5.10 5.65 -9.47
C LEU A 110 -6.55 5.85 -9.02
N ASP A 111 -6.92 7.09 -8.75
CA ASP A 111 -8.26 7.60 -8.41
C ASP A 111 -8.89 7.04 -7.11
N ALA A 112 -8.74 5.76 -6.78
CA ALA A 112 -9.12 5.15 -5.49
C ALA A 112 -8.49 3.77 -5.31
N THR A 113 -8.49 3.24 -4.07
CA THR A 113 -8.13 1.84 -3.81
C THR A 113 -8.86 1.29 -2.58
N PRO A 114 -9.20 0.00 -2.52
CA PRO A 114 -9.76 -0.60 -1.31
C PRO A 114 -8.72 -0.56 -0.18
N ILE A 115 -9.18 -0.28 1.03
CA ILE A 115 -8.39 -0.32 2.28
C ILE A 115 -8.76 -1.49 3.19
N LYS A 116 -9.53 -2.43 2.64
CA LYS A 116 -9.94 -3.67 3.27
C LYS A 116 -9.91 -4.80 2.26
N GLU A 117 -9.60 -5.99 2.73
CA GLU A 117 -9.49 -7.19 1.90
C GLU A 117 -10.85 -7.67 1.39
N THR A 118 -10.84 -8.13 0.14
CA THR A 118 -11.91 -8.91 -0.47
C THR A 118 -11.30 -10.24 -0.89
N LEU A 119 -10.95 -11.04 0.12
CA LEU A 119 -10.30 -12.35 -0.06
C LEU A 119 -10.96 -13.12 -1.20
N ILE A 120 -10.14 -13.59 -2.15
CA ILE A 120 -10.63 -14.50 -3.17
C ILE A 120 -10.82 -15.86 -2.50
N ASN A 121 -12.07 -16.27 -2.29
CA ASN A 121 -12.38 -17.65 -1.93
C ASN A 121 -12.05 -18.53 -3.16
N LEU A 122 -10.90 -19.18 -3.14
CA LEU A 122 -10.60 -20.23 -4.12
C LEU A 122 -11.55 -21.41 -3.84
N PRO A 123 -12.28 -21.93 -4.85
CA PRO A 123 -13.04 -23.15 -4.66
C PRO A 123 -12.08 -24.29 -4.30
N HIS A 124 -12.37 -24.97 -3.19
CA HIS A 124 -11.67 -26.16 -2.71
C HIS A 124 -11.87 -27.36 -3.66
#